data_AF-M0BM86-F1
#
_entry.id   AF-M0BM86-F1
#
_cell.length_a   1.000
_cell.length_b   1.000
_cell.length_c   1.000
_cell.angle_alpha   90.00
_cell.angle_beta   90.00
_cell.angle_gamma   90.00
#
_symmetry.space_group_name_H-M   'P 1'
#
loop_
_entity.id
_entity.type
_entity.pdbx_description
1 polymer ?
#
loop_
_entity_poly.entity_id
_entity_poly.type
_entity_poly.pdbx_seq_one_letter_code
_entity_poly.pdbx_strand_id
1 'polypeptide(L)'
;MPKTVVDGDGSTVWRLLGEPRRHHVLRHLDDTGEPTTTADLSRAITEYCDGDDEQVRLALRHVDVPKLADADVLEYEPERDRIEPTPRVETLCAVLDAVDERLG
;
A
#
# COMPACT_ATOMS: atom_id res chain seq x y z
N MET A 1 0.19 -17.11 -27.96
CA MET A 1 0.04 -15.65 -27.99
C MET A 1 0.85 -15.10 -26.82
N PRO A 2 2.05 -14.55 -27.03
CA PRO A 2 2.72 -13.83 -25.95
C PRO A 2 1.95 -12.54 -25.70
N LYS A 3 1.46 -12.36 -24.47
CA LYS A 3 0.86 -11.09 -24.05
C LYS A 3 2.01 -10.09 -23.99
N THR A 4 1.98 -9.08 -24.85
CA THR A 4 2.89 -7.94 -24.82
C THR A 4 2.83 -7.31 -23.44
N VAL A 5 3.92 -7.51 -22.71
CA VAL A 5 4.30 -6.76 -21.52
C VAL A 5 4.79 -5.39 -22.00
N VAL A 6 4.52 -4.35 -21.21
CA VAL A 6 4.95 -2.95 -21.32
C VAL A 6 3.99 -1.98 -22.04
N ASP A 7 2.99 -1.52 -21.28
CA ASP A 7 2.88 -0.11 -20.84
C ASP A 7 3.05 -0.19 -19.29
N GLY A 8 4.02 0.36 -18.57
CA GLY A 8 4.89 1.51 -18.78
C GLY A 8 4.13 2.82 -18.56
N ASP A 9 4.47 3.79 -17.71
CA ASP A 9 5.51 4.03 -16.72
C ASP A 9 4.97 5.26 -15.94
N GLY A 10 5.03 5.30 -14.61
CA GLY A 10 4.54 6.46 -13.82
C GLY A 10 3.02 6.56 -13.63
N SER A 11 2.16 6.57 -14.66
CA SER A 11 0.72 6.89 -14.47
C SER A 11 -0.06 5.90 -13.58
N THR A 12 0.29 4.61 -13.62
CA THR A 12 -0.28 3.58 -12.74
C THR A 12 0.26 3.70 -11.31
N VAL A 13 1.56 3.95 -11.15
CA VAL A 13 2.19 4.22 -9.85
C VAL A 13 1.62 5.50 -9.24
N TRP A 14 1.41 6.56 -10.01
CA TRP A 14 0.80 7.81 -9.54
C TRP A 14 -0.68 7.64 -9.19
N ARG A 15 -1.43 6.78 -9.91
CA ARG A 15 -2.80 6.42 -9.48
C ARG A 15 -2.78 5.65 -8.17
N LEU A 16 -1.83 4.73 -8.01
CA LEU A 16 -1.64 3.95 -6.79
C LEU A 16 -1.24 4.88 -5.63
N LEU A 17 -0.22 5.72 -5.80
CA LEU A 17 0.22 6.72 -4.83
C LEU A 17 -0.68 7.96 -4.78
N GLY A 18 -1.82 8.00 -5.49
CA GLY A 18 -2.74 9.14 -5.44
C GLY A 18 -3.65 9.14 -4.20
N GLU A 19 -3.67 8.05 -3.44
CA GLU A 19 -4.49 7.90 -2.23
C GLU A 19 -3.61 8.01 -0.98
N PRO A 20 -3.88 8.99 -0.09
CA PRO A 20 -3.09 9.19 1.12
C PRO A 20 -3.01 7.94 2.01
N ARG A 21 -4.12 7.19 2.13
CA ARG A 21 -4.16 5.97 2.93
C ARG A 21 -3.18 4.90 2.44
N ARG A 22 -2.92 4.82 1.13
CA ARG A 22 -1.93 3.87 0.58
C ARG A 22 -0.50 4.27 0.94
N HIS A 23 -0.21 5.54 1.16
CA HIS A 23 1.10 5.97 1.67
C HIS A 23 1.34 5.46 3.09
N HIS A 24 0.34 5.56 3.96
CA HIS A 24 0.45 5.05 5.32
C HIS A 24 0.62 3.53 5.36
N VAL A 25 -0.07 2.79 4.48
CA VAL A 25 0.14 1.34 4.32
C VAL A 25 1.58 1.05 3.91
N LEU A 26 2.10 1.74 2.90
CA LEU A 26 3.47 1.52 2.41
C LEU A 26 4.51 1.82 3.49
N ARG A 27 4.40 2.96 4.18
CA ARG A 27 5.30 3.34 5.27
C ARG A 27 5.27 2.32 6.41
N HIS A 28 4.09 1.88 6.83
CA HIS A 28 3.98 0.87 7.89
C HIS A 28 4.63 -0.46 7.48
N LEU A 29 4.43 -0.89 6.24
CA LEU A 29 5.04 -2.14 5.73
C LEU A 29 6.56 -2.01 5.56
N ASP A 30 7.07 -0.83 5.21
CA ASP A 30 8.50 -0.55 5.09
C ASP A 30 9.18 -0.49 6.47
N ASP A 31 8.56 0.21 7.43
CA ASP A 31 9.04 0.35 8.80
C ASP A 31 9.12 -0.99 9.54
N THR A 32 8.14 -1.87 9.30
CA THR A 32 8.06 -3.19 9.96
C THR A 32 8.86 -4.26 9.20
N GLY A 33 8.81 -4.25 7.87
CA GLY A 33 9.43 -5.29 7.02
C GLY A 33 8.87 -6.69 7.24
N GLU A 34 7.77 -6.83 7.99
CA GLU A 34 7.21 -8.11 8.43
C GLU A 34 5.77 -8.30 7.91
N PRO A 35 5.32 -9.55 7.73
CA PRO A 35 3.92 -9.83 7.42
C PRO A 35 2.96 -9.25 8.47
N THR A 36 1.84 -8.67 8.02
CA THR A 36 0.84 -8.01 8.89
C THR A 36 -0.59 -8.37 8.48
N THR A 37 -1.58 -7.78 9.15
CA THR A 37 -3.02 -7.98 8.92
C THR A 37 -3.73 -6.67 8.60
N THR A 38 -4.95 -6.73 8.07
CA THR A 38 -5.74 -5.50 7.85
C THR A 38 -6.15 -4.83 9.16
N ALA A 39 -6.31 -5.60 10.24
CA ALA A 39 -6.64 -5.09 11.57
C ALA A 39 -5.44 -4.38 12.23
N ASP A 40 -4.24 -4.92 12.09
CA ASP A 40 -3.03 -4.24 12.60
C ASP A 40 -2.74 -2.96 11.81
N LEU A 41 -2.90 -3.00 10.48
CA LEU A 41 -2.81 -1.81 9.63
C LEU A 41 -3.86 -0.77 9.97
N SER A 42 -5.13 -1.15 10.22
CA SER A 42 -6.18 -0.17 10.54
C SER A 42 -5.88 0.55 11.86
N ARG A 43 -5.45 -0.19 12.88
CA ARG A 43 -5.00 0.39 14.15
C ARG A 43 -3.82 1.34 13.95
N ALA A 44 -2.80 0.92 13.21
CA ALA A 44 -1.64 1.76 12.94
C ALA A 44 -2.03 3.05 12.20
N ILE A 45 -2.90 2.97 11.20
CA ILE A 45 -3.30 4.13 10.38
C ILE A 45 -4.21 5.09 11.16
N THR A 46 -5.15 4.56 11.95
CA THR A 46 -6.06 5.39 12.76
C THR A 46 -5.36 6.14 13.88
N GLU A 47 -4.24 5.63 14.39
CA GLU A 47 -3.38 6.39 15.31
C GLU A 47 -2.84 7.68 14.68
N TYR A 48 -2.68 7.74 13.35
CA TYR A 48 -2.19 8.92 12.63
C TYR A 48 -3.29 9.78 12.02
N CYS A 49 -4.51 9.25 11.88
CA CYS A 49 -5.64 9.93 11.25
C CYS A 49 -6.89 9.66 12.06
N ASP A 50 -7.42 10.67 12.77
CA ASP A 50 -8.67 10.60 13.54
C ASP A 50 -9.83 10.04 12.69
N GLY A 51 -10.01 8.72 12.70
CA GLY A 51 -10.90 7.98 11.82
C GLY A 51 -11.47 6.75 12.50
N ASP A 52 -12.59 6.26 11.96
CA ASP A 52 -13.25 5.05 12.46
C ASP A 52 -12.47 3.80 12.00
N ASP A 53 -11.95 3.05 12.98
CA ASP A 53 -11.12 1.85 12.74
C ASP A 53 -11.83 0.80 11.88
N GLU A 54 -13.14 0.59 12.08
CA GLU A 54 -13.88 -0.40 11.30
C GLU A 54 -14.03 0.04 9.84
N GLN A 55 -14.30 1.32 9.60
CA GLN A 55 -14.35 1.88 8.24
C GLN A 55 -12.99 1.80 7.55
N VAL A 56 -11.89 2.12 8.26
CA VAL A 56 -10.53 2.03 7.72
C VAL A 56 -10.20 0.58 7.38
N ARG A 57 -10.47 -0.36 8.28
CA ARG A 57 -10.24 -1.79 8.04
C ARG A 57 -11.01 -2.31 6.83
N LEU A 58 -12.29 -1.93 6.67
CA LEU A 58 -13.08 -2.30 5.51
C LEU A 58 -12.49 -1.74 4.21
N ALA A 59 -12.04 -0.48 4.22
CA ALA A 59 -11.38 0.14 3.07
C ALA A 59 -10.07 -0.57 2.72
N LEU A 60 -9.24 -0.90 3.72
CA LEU A 60 -8.00 -1.64 3.54
C LEU A 60 -8.28 -3.01 2.89
N ARG A 61 -9.20 -3.79 3.47
CA ARG A 61 -9.52 -5.14 3.02
C ARG A 61 -10.12 -5.21 1.62
N HIS A 62 -10.96 -4.25 1.26
CA HIS A 62 -11.75 -4.31 0.03
C HIS A 62 -11.26 -3.39 -1.09
N VAL A 63 -10.41 -2.41 -0.79
CA VAL A 63 -9.99 -1.39 -1.77
C VAL A 63 -8.48 -1.26 -1.82
N ASP A 64 -7.82 -0.91 -0.72
CA ASP A 64 -6.42 -0.49 -0.81
C ASP A 64 -5.46 -1.66 -0.93
N VAL A 65 -5.57 -2.64 -0.04
CA VAL A 65 -4.69 -3.81 -0.05
C VAL A 65 -4.88 -4.62 -1.35
N PRO A 66 -6.12 -4.90 -1.83
CA PRO A 66 -6.30 -5.54 -3.12
C PRO A 66 -5.69 -4.76 -4.29
N LYS A 67 -5.82 -3.43 -4.33
CA LYS A 67 -5.21 -2.62 -5.40
C LYS A 67 -3.68 -2.61 -5.36
N LEU A 68 -3.10 -2.66 -4.16
CA LEU A 68 -1.66 -2.80 -3.99
C LEU A 68 -1.19 -4.20 -4.42
N ALA A 69 -1.95 -5.23 -4.12
CA ALA A 69 -1.69 -6.61 -4.54
C ALA A 69 -1.79 -6.77 -6.08
N ASP A 70 -2.83 -6.21 -6.70
CA ASP A 70 -3.01 -6.22 -8.16
C ASP A 70 -1.87 -5.52 -8.91
N ALA A 71 -1.11 -4.67 -8.22
CA ALA A 71 0.06 -3.97 -8.75
C ALA A 71 1.40 -4.64 -8.36
N ASP A 72 1.36 -5.85 -7.79
CA ASP A 72 2.51 -6.62 -7.27
C ASP A 72 3.35 -5.82 -6.25
N VAL A 73 2.72 -4.94 -5.45
CA VAL A 73 3.43 -4.17 -4.42
C VAL A 73 3.55 -4.96 -3.12
N LEU A 74 2.53 -5.74 -2.81
CA LEU A 74 2.46 -6.64 -1.66
C LEU A 74 1.78 -7.94 -2.11
N GLU A 75 1.94 -9.00 -1.35
CA GLU A 75 1.11 -10.19 -1.48
C GLU A 75 -0.04 -10.11 -0.48
N TYR A 76 -1.25 -10.45 -0.93
CA TYR A 76 -2.43 -10.45 -0.05
C TYR A 76 -3.20 -11.76 -0.11
N GLU A 77 -3.35 -12.39 1.05
CA GLU A 77 -4.14 -13.59 1.24
C GLU A 77 -5.41 -13.27 2.07
N PRO A 78 -6.55 -12.99 1.41
CA PRO A 78 -7.77 -12.48 2.07
C PRO A 78 -8.45 -13.51 2.98
N GLU A 79 -8.16 -14.80 2.79
CA GLU A 79 -8.69 -15.91 3.58
C GLU A 79 -8.03 -16.00 4.96
N ARG A 80 -6.73 -15.67 5.04
CA ARG A 80 -5.94 -15.66 6.27
C ARG A 80 -5.73 -14.25 6.83
N ASP A 81 -6.26 -13.25 6.13
CA ASP A 81 -6.01 -11.82 6.35
C ASP A 81 -4.52 -11.49 6.51
N ARG A 82 -3.71 -12.05 5.62
CA ARG A 82 -2.25 -11.95 5.68
C ARG A 82 -1.73 -11.08 4.54
N ILE A 83 -0.92 -10.09 4.88
CA ILE A 83 -0.31 -9.13 3.97
C ILE A 83 1.20 -9.31 4.08
N GLU A 84 1.88 -9.59 2.98
CA GLU A 84 3.34 -9.71 2.94
C GLU A 84 3.95 -8.59 2.09
N PRO A 85 4.91 -7.81 2.62
CA PRO A 85 5.60 -6.81 1.83
C PRO A 85 6.48 -7.47 0.76
N THR A 86 6.53 -6.87 -0.43
CA THR A 86 7.56 -7.20 -1.42
C THR A 86 8.64 -6.11 -1.45
N PRO A 87 9.80 -6.33 -2.10
CA PRO A 87 10.81 -5.28 -2.28
C PRO A 87 10.31 -4.01 -3.00
N ARG A 88 9.14 -4.06 -3.65
CA ARG A 88 8.53 -2.86 -4.23
C ARG A 88 8.02 -1.87 -3.19
N VAL A 89 7.73 -2.31 -1.97
CA VAL A 89 7.34 -1.40 -0.87
C VAL A 89 8.46 -0.39 -0.62
N GLU A 90 9.69 -0.86 -0.38
CA GLU A 90 10.88 -0.02 -0.18
C GLU A 90 11.10 0.95 -1.36
N THR A 91 10.97 0.44 -2.59
CA THR A 91 11.11 1.26 -3.80
C THR A 91 10.07 2.38 -3.86
N LEU A 92 8.82 2.12 -3.48
CA LEU A 92 7.75 3.11 -3.51
C LEU A 92 7.84 4.10 -2.34
N CYS A 93 8.29 3.66 -1.17
CA CYS A 93 8.60 4.57 -0.05
C CYS A 93 9.70 5.56 -0.44
N ALA A 94 10.78 5.11 -1.06
CA ALA A 94 11.82 5.99 -1.56
C ALA A 94 11.30 7.02 -2.60
N VAL A 95 10.31 6.63 -3.42
CA VAL A 95 9.63 7.56 -4.34
C VAL A 95 8.79 8.59 -3.58
N LEU A 96 8.06 8.17 -2.53
CA LEU A 96 7.26 9.09 -1.70
C LEU A 96 8.15 10.12 -1.02
N ASP A 97 9.27 9.70 -0.44
CA ASP A 97 10.20 10.60 0.24
C ASP A 97 10.79 11.61 -0.75
N ALA A 98 11.22 11.16 -1.93
CA ALA A 98 11.74 12.05 -2.97
C ALA A 98 10.69 13.07 -3.49
N VAL A 99 9.39 12.76 -3.40
CA VAL A 99 8.30 13.68 -3.75
C VAL A 99 8.04 14.68 -2.63
N ASP A 100 7.98 14.21 -1.38
CA ASP A 100 7.78 15.05 -0.20
C ASP A 100 8.92 16.09 -0.07
N GLU A 101 10.18 15.70 -0.31
CA GLU A 101 11.34 16.59 -0.33
C GLU A 101 11.29 17.68 -1.43
N ARG A 102 10.54 17.45 -2.51
CA ARG A 102 10.40 18.41 -3.61
C ARG A 102 9.21 19.36 -3.45
N LEU A 103 8.27 19.02 -2.58
CA LEU A 103 7.05 19.79 -2.32
C LEU A 103 7.06 20.53 -0.97
N GLY A 104 7.95 20.14 -0.05
CA GLY A 104 8.26 20.88 1.19
C GLY A 104 9.21 22.05 0.99
#